data_AF-A0A7J7FVP9-F1
#
_entry.id   AF-A0A7J7FVP9-F1
#
_cell.length_a   1.000
_cell.length_b   1.000
_cell.length_c   1.000
_cell.angle_alpha   90.00
_cell.angle_beta   90.00
_cell.angle_gamma   90.00
#
_symmetry.space_group_name_H-M   'P 1'
#
loop_
_entity.id
_entity.type
_entity.pdbx_description
1 polymer ?
#
loop_
_entity_poly.entity_id
_entity_poly.type
_entity_poly.pdbx_seq_one_letter_code
_entity_poly.pdbx_strand_id
1 'polypeptide(L)'
;MALLLPGDLERNAEYSEYENYALMLQHSVQAIQHAHLFSMQAFETREKLPDIKREVSALKKENKAVLTKMKKLEDQAEAATKAQQMVEEKTESAEAIKKVTEAEKRDAEVKKDQAEKELEEALATKNAEITEADEKAYAQGMADVAEDYKLQVRQACNRGFSLGWMSLAKKLNVPEDSPLLKAEAIPLPFPPPAPPSSQAEDESESEAEDEDNNEDEALVRKSKDATEAKSPPPTEQVMDLTLDEEGDEVGEAPREAVTGHLSSDLLLAERSLDKTLVEIDAELAVEKAAEVIPQESAEVQTQIAPETKES
;
A
#
# COMPACT_ATOMS: atom_id res chain seq x y z
N MET A 1 27.43 -72.41 -52.46
CA MET A 1 28.35 -73.01 -53.45
C MET A 1 29.64 -73.29 -52.70
N ALA A 2 29.85 -74.52 -52.24
CA ALA A 2 31.10 -74.88 -51.57
C ALA A 2 32.21 -74.81 -52.62
N LEU A 3 33.05 -73.79 -52.54
CA LEU A 3 34.23 -73.64 -53.38
C LEU A 3 35.21 -74.71 -52.91
N LEU A 4 35.51 -75.68 -53.77
CA LEU A 4 36.59 -76.64 -53.54
C LEU A 4 37.89 -75.83 -53.54
N LEU A 5 38.51 -75.65 -52.37
CA LEU A 5 39.70 -74.83 -52.26
C LEU A 5 40.86 -75.57 -52.96
N PRO A 6 41.84 -74.86 -53.56
CA PRO A 6 42.95 -75.50 -54.26
C PRO A 6 43.68 -76.58 -53.42
N GLY A 7 43.75 -76.42 -52.10
CA GLY A 7 44.33 -77.41 -51.18
C GLY A 7 43.49 -78.68 -50.96
N ASP A 8 42.20 -78.67 -51.29
CA ASP A 8 41.33 -79.86 -51.21
C ASP A 8 41.60 -80.81 -52.38
N LEU A 9 42.01 -80.28 -53.53
CA LEU A 9 42.38 -81.06 -54.73
C LEU A 9 43.69 -81.83 -54.54
N GLU A 10 44.68 -81.20 -53.89
CA GLU A 10 45.96 -81.84 -53.57
C GLU A 10 45.79 -82.98 -52.56
N ARG A 11 44.95 -82.79 -51.54
CA ARG A 11 44.66 -83.84 -50.54
C ARG A 11 43.88 -85.03 -51.12
N ASN A 12 43.05 -84.81 -52.14
CA ASN A 12 42.29 -85.87 -52.81
C ASN A 12 43.15 -86.79 -53.69
N ALA A 13 44.31 -86.33 -54.17
CA ALA A 13 45.22 -87.14 -55.01
C ALA A 13 45.91 -88.28 -54.23
N GLU A 14 45.91 -88.23 -52.89
CA GLU A 14 46.50 -89.24 -52.01
C GLU A 14 45.53 -90.36 -51.62
N TYR A 15 44.22 -90.21 -51.87
CA TYR A 15 43.19 -91.21 -51.54
C TYR A 15 42.95 -92.20 -52.70
N SER A 16 42.55 -93.44 -52.38
CA SER A 16 42.13 -94.41 -53.40
C SER A 16 40.87 -93.95 -54.13
N GLU A 17 40.65 -94.41 -55.37
CA GLU A 17 39.46 -94.05 -56.17
C GLU A 17 38.14 -94.30 -55.42
N TYR A 18 38.10 -95.36 -54.61
CA TYR A 18 36.94 -95.72 -53.80
C TYR A 18 36.70 -94.75 -52.62
N GLU A 19 37.77 -94.36 -51.91
CA GLU A 19 37.70 -93.39 -50.80
C GLU A 19 37.32 -92.00 -51.29
N ASN A 20 37.86 -91.60 -52.45
CA ASN A 20 37.48 -90.36 -53.12
C ASN A 20 35.99 -90.33 -53.50
N TYR A 21 35.44 -91.45 -54.00
CA TYR A 21 34.01 -91.56 -54.31
C TYR A 21 33.13 -91.47 -53.05
N ALA A 22 33.51 -92.15 -51.97
CA ALA A 22 32.79 -92.09 -50.70
C ALA A 22 32.81 -90.68 -50.08
N LEU A 23 33.96 -89.99 -50.12
CA LEU A 23 34.12 -88.62 -49.64
C LEU A 23 33.28 -87.62 -50.46
N MET A 24 33.25 -87.79 -51.78
CA MET A 24 32.40 -86.98 -52.68
C MET A 24 30.92 -87.15 -52.35
N LEU A 25 30.45 -88.38 -52.15
CA LEU A 25 29.08 -88.65 -51.74
C LEU A 25 28.76 -87.99 -50.40
N GLN A 26 29.63 -88.12 -49.39
CA GLN A 26 29.45 -87.50 -48.08
C GLN A 26 29.34 -85.96 -48.17
N HIS A 27 30.24 -85.31 -48.89
CA HIS A 27 30.20 -83.86 -49.08
C HIS A 27 28.97 -83.42 -49.88
N SER A 28 28.52 -84.21 -50.86
CA SER A 28 27.31 -83.92 -51.61
C SER A 28 26.07 -83.96 -50.71
N VAL A 29 25.96 -84.96 -49.82
CA VAL A 29 24.87 -85.05 -48.84
C VAL A 29 24.92 -83.87 -47.88
N GLN A 30 26.09 -83.52 -47.36
CA GLN A 30 26.26 -82.36 -46.47
C GLN A 30 25.90 -81.04 -47.17
N ALA A 31 26.29 -80.86 -48.43
CA ALA A 31 25.95 -79.68 -49.22
C ALA A 31 24.43 -79.56 -49.48
N ILE A 32 23.75 -80.67 -49.74
CA ILE A 32 22.29 -80.72 -49.90
C ILE A 32 21.59 -80.34 -48.59
N GLN A 33 22.04 -80.89 -47.45
CA GLN A 33 21.49 -80.56 -46.13
C GLN A 33 21.66 -79.08 -45.79
N HIS A 34 22.84 -78.52 -46.03
CA HIS A 34 23.10 -77.08 -45.83
C HIS A 34 22.24 -76.21 -46.74
N ALA A 35 22.11 -76.58 -48.02
CA ALA A 35 21.26 -75.86 -48.97
C ALA A 35 19.77 -75.89 -48.54
N HIS A 36 19.29 -77.03 -48.06
CA HIS A 36 17.93 -77.18 -47.55
C HIS A 36 17.70 -76.33 -46.30
N LEU A 37 18.59 -76.40 -45.31
CA LEU A 37 18.50 -75.60 -44.08
C LEU A 37 18.52 -74.09 -44.39
N PHE A 38 19.44 -73.65 -45.25
CA PHE A 38 19.50 -72.26 -45.70
C PHE A 38 18.21 -71.84 -46.41
N SER A 39 17.63 -72.72 -47.24
CA SER A 39 16.37 -72.45 -47.95
C SER A 39 15.19 -72.33 -46.98
N MET A 40 15.12 -73.19 -45.96
CA MET A 40 14.10 -73.11 -44.90
C MET A 40 14.21 -71.79 -44.13
N GLN A 41 15.41 -71.41 -43.71
CA GLN A 41 15.64 -70.14 -42.99
C GLN A 41 15.28 -68.91 -43.86
N ALA A 42 15.63 -68.93 -45.14
CA ALA A 42 15.27 -67.87 -46.07
C ALA A 42 13.75 -67.79 -46.29
N PHE A 43 13.06 -68.94 -46.34
CA PHE A 43 11.62 -69.01 -46.44
C PHE A 43 10.92 -68.45 -45.19
N GLU A 44 11.33 -68.88 -43.99
CA GLU A 44 10.81 -68.33 -42.72
C GLU A 44 11.03 -66.82 -42.60
N THR A 45 12.19 -66.32 -43.04
CA THR A 45 12.48 -64.87 -43.05
C THR A 45 11.57 -64.13 -44.02
N ARG A 46 11.34 -64.71 -45.21
CA ARG A 46 10.45 -64.14 -46.22
C ARG A 46 8.98 -64.12 -45.76
N GLU A 47 8.57 -65.14 -45.02
CA GLU A 47 7.23 -65.24 -44.44
C GLU A 47 6.98 -64.16 -43.39
N LYS A 48 7.97 -63.84 -42.54
CA LYS A 48 7.87 -62.80 -41.50
C LYS A 48 8.05 -61.36 -42.02
N LEU A 49 8.73 -61.19 -43.15
CA LEU A 49 9.01 -59.88 -43.77
C LEU A 49 7.78 -58.96 -43.97
N PRO A 50 6.62 -59.42 -44.47
CA PRO A 50 5.44 -58.57 -44.63
C PRO A 50 4.88 -58.04 -43.30
N ASP A 51 4.94 -58.83 -42.23
CA ASP A 51 4.47 -58.43 -40.91
C ASP A 51 5.37 -57.32 -40.34
N ILE A 52 6.70 -57.55 -40.38
CA ILE A 52 7.71 -56.54 -40.01
C ILE A 52 7.50 -55.25 -40.83
N LYS A 53 7.23 -55.36 -42.13
CA LYS A 53 6.98 -54.19 -42.99
C LYS A 53 5.71 -53.43 -42.60
N ARG A 54 4.65 -54.13 -42.19
CA ARG A 54 3.42 -53.51 -41.69
C ARG A 54 3.67 -52.81 -40.35
N GLU A 55 4.39 -53.43 -39.43
CA GLU A 55 4.78 -52.84 -38.14
C GLU A 55 5.64 -51.59 -38.33
N VAL A 56 6.68 -51.64 -39.16
CA VAL A 56 7.52 -50.46 -39.47
C VAL A 56 6.69 -49.31 -40.06
N SER A 57 5.68 -49.64 -40.88
CA SER A 57 4.77 -48.64 -41.44
C SER A 57 3.82 -48.04 -40.40
N ALA A 58 3.35 -48.84 -39.44
CA ALA A 58 2.53 -48.39 -38.31
C ALA A 58 3.36 -47.48 -37.37
N LEU A 59 4.54 -47.94 -36.95
CA LEU A 59 5.47 -47.18 -36.12
C LEU A 59 5.87 -45.85 -36.77
N LYS A 60 6.03 -45.80 -38.09
CA LYS A 60 6.30 -44.55 -38.81
C LYS A 60 5.14 -43.55 -38.73
N LYS A 61 3.89 -44.03 -38.76
CA LYS A 61 2.70 -43.16 -38.60
C LYS A 61 2.58 -42.66 -37.17
N GLU A 62 2.81 -43.54 -36.20
CA GLU A 62 2.79 -43.18 -34.78
C GLU A 62 3.89 -42.18 -34.43
N ASN A 63 5.13 -42.37 -34.91
CA ASN A 63 6.21 -41.41 -34.73
C ASN A 63 5.85 -40.01 -35.26
N LYS A 64 5.19 -39.93 -36.42
CA LYS A 64 4.70 -38.63 -36.93
C LYS A 64 3.64 -38.01 -36.02
N ALA A 65 2.72 -38.81 -35.50
CA ALA A 65 1.68 -38.35 -34.58
C ALA A 65 2.26 -37.92 -33.21
N VAL A 66 3.29 -38.60 -32.72
CA VAL A 66 4.02 -38.21 -31.51
C VAL A 66 4.77 -36.90 -31.74
N LEU A 67 5.44 -36.73 -32.89
CA LEU A 67 6.16 -35.50 -33.22
C LEU A 67 5.22 -34.28 -33.26
N THR A 68 4.02 -34.41 -33.85
CA THR A 68 3.05 -33.30 -33.84
C THR A 68 2.51 -32.98 -32.45
N LYS A 69 2.29 -34.01 -31.61
CA LYS A 69 1.91 -33.80 -30.20
C LYS A 69 3.03 -33.12 -29.40
N MET A 70 4.28 -33.53 -29.61
CA MET A 70 5.45 -32.93 -28.97
C MET A 70 5.56 -31.45 -29.32
N LYS A 71 5.42 -31.10 -30.60
CA LYS A 71 5.43 -29.69 -31.04
C LYS A 71 4.30 -28.87 -30.40
N LYS A 72 3.08 -29.42 -30.31
CA LYS A 72 1.97 -28.74 -29.64
C LYS A 72 2.24 -28.49 -28.15
N LEU A 73 2.84 -29.47 -27.46
CA LEU A 73 3.20 -29.32 -26.05
C LEU A 73 4.34 -28.32 -25.85
N GLU A 74 5.29 -28.26 -26.79
CA GLU A 74 6.36 -27.25 -26.80
C GLU A 74 5.77 -25.83 -26.93
N ASP A 75 4.87 -25.61 -27.89
CA ASP A 75 4.17 -24.33 -28.04
C ASP A 75 3.37 -23.95 -26.77
N GLN A 76 2.73 -24.94 -26.12
CA GLN A 76 2.00 -24.73 -24.87
C GLN A 76 2.93 -24.41 -23.70
N ALA A 77 4.08 -25.06 -23.60
CA ALA A 77 5.07 -24.79 -22.57
C ALA A 77 5.66 -23.38 -22.74
N GLU A 78 5.95 -22.95 -23.97
CA GLU A 78 6.42 -21.60 -24.25
C GLU A 78 5.36 -20.53 -23.90
N ALA A 79 4.08 -20.81 -24.16
CA ALA A 79 3.00 -19.93 -23.75
C ALA A 79 2.86 -19.85 -22.21
N ALA A 80 2.99 -20.99 -21.51
CA ALA A 80 2.90 -21.05 -20.06
C ALA A 80 4.06 -20.31 -19.38
N THR A 81 5.29 -20.43 -19.87
CA THR A 81 6.45 -19.70 -19.32
C THR A 81 6.32 -18.19 -19.52
N LYS A 82 5.85 -17.73 -20.70
CA LYS A 82 5.55 -16.31 -20.94
C LYS A 82 4.46 -15.80 -20.00
N ALA A 83 3.40 -16.58 -19.79
CA ALA A 83 2.34 -16.21 -18.85
C ALA A 83 2.86 -16.13 -17.41
N GLN A 84 3.71 -17.08 -16.99
CA GLN A 84 4.33 -17.08 -15.67
C GLN A 84 5.24 -15.87 -15.45
N GLN A 85 6.09 -15.52 -16.42
CA GLN A 85 6.94 -14.32 -16.34
C GLN A 85 6.11 -13.04 -16.19
N MET A 86 5.04 -12.90 -16.97
CA MET A 86 4.14 -11.74 -16.86
C MET A 86 3.43 -11.65 -15.49
N VAL A 87 3.19 -12.78 -14.83
CA VAL A 87 2.64 -12.80 -13.47
C VAL A 87 3.72 -12.41 -12.46
N GLU A 88 4.94 -12.95 -12.60
CA GLU A 88 6.09 -12.64 -11.75
C GLU A 88 6.42 -11.14 -11.78
N GLU A 89 6.56 -10.54 -12.97
CA GLU A 89 6.79 -9.10 -13.15
C GLU A 89 5.67 -8.25 -12.52
N LYS A 90 4.41 -8.69 -12.63
CA LYS A 90 3.28 -8.01 -11.98
C LYS A 90 3.32 -8.11 -10.46
N THR A 91 3.73 -9.26 -9.92
CA THR A 91 3.88 -9.43 -8.46
C THR A 91 5.04 -8.62 -7.91
N GLU A 92 6.17 -8.56 -8.61
CA GLU A 92 7.32 -7.72 -8.23
C GLU A 92 6.95 -6.23 -8.30
N SER A 93 6.23 -5.81 -9.35
CA SER A 93 5.73 -4.44 -9.47
C SER A 93 4.77 -4.08 -8.32
N ALA A 94 3.85 -4.98 -7.96
CA ALA A 94 2.94 -4.78 -6.84
C ALA A 94 3.68 -4.69 -5.49
N GLU A 95 4.69 -5.52 -5.27
CA GLU A 95 5.53 -5.45 -4.06
C GLU A 95 6.31 -4.13 -3.98
N ALA A 96 6.86 -3.66 -5.11
CA ALA A 96 7.55 -2.38 -5.18
C ALA A 96 6.60 -1.20 -4.85
N ILE A 97 5.38 -1.20 -5.39
CA ILE A 97 4.36 -0.20 -5.08
C ILE A 97 4.01 -0.22 -3.58
N LYS A 98 3.86 -1.41 -2.98
CA LYS A 98 3.62 -1.55 -1.55
C LYS A 98 4.77 -0.96 -0.71
N LYS A 99 6.03 -1.21 -1.08
CA LYS A 99 7.19 -0.63 -0.36
C LYS A 99 7.25 0.89 -0.46
N VAL A 100 6.98 1.47 -1.63
CA VAL A 100 6.97 2.93 -1.83
C VAL A 100 5.88 3.58 -0.99
N THR A 101 4.65 3.04 -1.02
CA THR A 101 3.54 3.57 -0.21
C THR A 101 3.79 3.48 1.29
N GLU A 102 4.44 2.40 1.76
CA GLU A 102 4.80 2.26 3.16
C GLU A 102 5.90 3.27 3.58
N ALA A 103 6.85 3.57 2.69
CA ALA A 103 7.87 4.59 2.91
C ALA A 103 7.27 6.00 2.96
N GLU A 104 6.41 6.36 2.00
CA GLU A 104 5.72 7.67 1.98
C GLU A 104 4.88 7.89 3.23
N LYS A 105 4.20 6.85 3.73
CA LYS A 105 3.46 6.94 4.99
C LYS A 105 4.37 7.28 6.17
N ARG A 106 5.53 6.62 6.28
CA ARG A 106 6.50 6.91 7.35
C ARG A 106 7.07 8.32 7.24
N ASP A 107 7.38 8.77 6.04
CA ASP A 107 7.88 10.13 5.81
C ASP A 107 6.82 11.19 6.18
N ALA A 108 5.55 10.93 5.88
CA ALA A 108 4.44 11.81 6.25
C ALA A 108 4.23 11.84 7.78
N GLU A 109 4.35 10.69 8.45
CA GLU A 109 4.26 10.59 9.92
C GLU A 109 5.39 11.37 10.59
N VAL A 110 6.64 11.20 10.15
CA VAL A 110 7.80 11.98 10.65
C VAL A 110 7.61 13.49 10.44
N LYS A 111 7.09 13.91 9.29
CA LYS A 111 6.81 15.34 9.02
C LYS A 111 5.71 15.87 9.92
N LYS A 112 4.69 15.08 10.21
CA LYS A 112 3.62 15.45 11.15
C LYS A 112 4.19 15.63 12.55
N ASP A 113 4.98 14.67 13.04
CA ASP A 113 5.60 14.74 14.37
C ASP A 113 6.54 15.94 14.50
N GLN A 114 7.31 16.25 13.44
CA GLN A 114 8.15 17.43 13.39
C GLN A 114 7.33 18.73 13.45
N ALA A 115 6.25 18.84 12.67
CA ALA A 115 5.39 20.02 12.67
C ALA A 115 4.65 20.21 14.01
N GLU A 116 4.23 19.11 14.66
CA GLU A 116 3.61 19.14 15.98
C GLU A 116 4.59 19.66 17.05
N LYS A 117 5.85 19.22 17.00
CA LYS A 117 6.91 19.69 17.90
C LYS A 117 7.24 21.18 17.69
N GLU A 118 7.35 21.63 16.43
CA GLU A 118 7.58 23.05 16.11
C GLU A 118 6.43 23.93 16.59
N LEU A 119 5.18 23.46 16.45
CA LEU A 119 4.01 24.16 16.97
C LEU A 119 4.04 24.26 18.50
N GLU A 120 4.36 23.17 19.19
CA GLU A 120 4.46 23.16 20.66
C GLU A 120 5.54 24.13 21.18
N GLU A 121 6.71 24.17 20.54
CA GLU A 121 7.78 25.11 20.87
C GLU A 121 7.38 26.58 20.62
N ALA A 122 6.70 26.84 19.50
CA ALA A 122 6.20 28.18 19.19
C ALA A 122 5.14 28.64 20.20
N LEU A 123 4.24 27.75 20.62
CA LEU A 123 3.24 28.03 21.65
C LEU A 123 3.89 28.27 23.01
N ALA A 124 4.88 27.47 23.41
CA ALA A 124 5.61 27.69 24.65
C ALA A 124 6.33 29.05 24.66
N THR A 125 6.95 29.41 23.55
CA THR A 125 7.63 30.71 23.38
C THR A 125 6.66 31.88 23.47
N LYS A 126 5.51 31.79 22.79
CA LYS A 126 4.49 32.86 22.81
C LYS A 126 3.83 33.00 24.18
N ASN A 127 3.59 31.90 24.87
CA ASN A 127 3.06 31.94 26.23
C ASN A 127 4.04 32.62 27.19
N ALA A 128 5.35 32.35 27.08
CA ALA A 128 6.36 33.03 27.88
C ALA A 128 6.40 34.55 27.62
N GLU A 129 6.35 34.96 26.34
CA GLU A 129 6.30 36.37 25.95
C GLU A 129 5.05 37.09 26.51
N ILE A 130 3.88 36.44 26.47
CA ILE A 130 2.64 36.97 27.07
C ILE A 130 2.80 37.12 28.58
N THR A 131 3.31 36.10 29.27
CA THR A 131 3.49 36.19 30.73
C THR A 131 4.44 37.30 31.14
N GLU A 132 5.54 37.51 30.40
CA GLU A 132 6.48 38.59 30.66
C GLU A 132 5.86 39.97 30.39
N ALA A 133 5.09 40.11 29.31
CA ALA A 133 4.39 41.34 28.98
C ALA A 133 3.32 41.69 30.02
N ASP A 134 2.54 40.70 30.48
CA ASP A 134 1.52 40.87 31.50
C ASP A 134 2.12 41.28 32.85
N GLU A 135 3.23 40.66 33.27
CA GLU A 135 3.94 41.06 34.49
C GLU A 135 4.46 42.49 34.41
N LYS A 136 5.01 42.91 33.26
CA LYS A 136 5.46 44.28 33.03
C LYS A 136 4.29 45.27 33.04
N ALA A 137 3.19 44.96 32.37
CA ALA A 137 2.00 45.80 32.34
C ALA A 137 1.39 45.95 33.74
N TYR A 138 1.36 44.87 34.52
CA TYR A 138 0.92 44.90 35.91
C TYR A 138 1.83 45.79 36.78
N ALA A 139 3.15 45.62 36.68
CA ALA A 139 4.11 46.43 37.42
C ALA A 139 4.01 47.92 37.06
N GLN A 140 3.84 48.24 35.77
CA GLN A 140 3.64 49.60 35.28
C GLN A 140 2.34 50.18 35.84
N GLY A 141 1.22 49.46 35.73
CA GLY A 141 -0.06 49.91 36.27
C GLY A 141 -0.01 50.17 37.77
N MET A 142 0.72 49.34 38.53
CA MET A 142 0.94 49.58 39.96
C MET A 142 1.73 50.85 40.26
N ALA A 143 2.73 51.17 39.42
CA ALA A 143 3.50 52.41 39.54
C ALA A 143 2.65 53.65 39.20
N ASP A 144 1.87 53.58 38.11
CA ASP A 144 0.97 54.66 37.69
C ASP A 144 -0.08 54.96 38.77
N VAL A 145 -0.71 53.93 39.34
CA VAL A 145 -1.66 54.06 40.46
C VAL A 145 -1.00 54.68 41.69
N ALA A 146 0.26 54.33 42.00
CA ALA A 146 0.97 54.90 43.14
C ALA A 146 1.31 56.40 42.94
N GLU A 147 1.69 56.81 41.73
CA GLU A 147 1.93 58.22 41.41
C GLU A 147 0.62 59.03 41.40
N ASP A 148 -0.44 58.49 40.82
CA ASP A 148 -1.78 59.10 40.84
C ASP A 148 -2.29 59.27 42.28
N TYR A 149 -2.09 58.28 43.15
CA TYR A 149 -2.45 58.38 44.56
C TYR A 149 -1.64 59.48 45.28
N LYS A 150 -0.32 59.55 45.05
CA LYS A 150 0.50 60.64 45.62
C LYS A 150 0.02 62.00 45.14
N LEU A 151 -0.36 62.13 43.87
CA LEU A 151 -0.89 63.36 43.31
C LEU A 151 -2.22 63.74 43.99
N GLN A 152 -3.14 62.78 44.13
CA GLN A 152 -4.42 62.98 44.80
C GLN A 152 -4.23 63.45 46.26
N VAL A 153 -3.32 62.81 47.01
CA VAL A 153 -3.01 63.19 48.40
C VAL A 153 -2.45 64.61 48.47
N ARG A 154 -1.51 64.97 47.59
CA ARG A 154 -0.96 66.33 47.54
C ARG A 154 -2.03 67.38 47.27
N GLN A 155 -2.92 67.13 46.31
CA GLN A 155 -4.03 68.02 46.00
C GLN A 155 -4.99 68.18 47.18
N ALA A 156 -5.35 67.08 47.84
CA ALA A 156 -6.19 67.11 49.04
C ALA A 156 -5.55 67.91 50.19
N CYS A 157 -4.25 67.72 50.42
CA CYS A 157 -3.47 68.50 51.40
C CYS A 157 -3.47 70.00 51.06
N ASN A 158 -3.20 70.36 49.80
CA ASN A 158 -3.22 71.74 49.35
C ASN A 158 -4.60 72.38 49.54
N ARG A 159 -5.69 71.66 49.26
CA ARG A 159 -7.06 72.12 49.49
C ARG A 159 -7.37 72.31 50.97
N GLY A 160 -6.95 71.38 51.83
CA GLY A 160 -7.10 71.52 53.28
C GLY A 160 -6.35 72.75 53.82
N PHE A 161 -5.12 72.95 53.36
CA PHE A 161 -4.30 74.11 53.74
C PHE A 161 -4.93 75.43 53.31
N SER A 162 -5.37 75.54 52.07
CA SER A 162 -5.99 76.78 51.56
C SER A 162 -7.27 77.12 52.31
N LEU A 163 -8.12 76.13 52.63
CA LEU A 163 -9.30 76.32 53.47
C LEU A 163 -8.95 76.81 54.89
N GLY A 164 -7.90 76.24 55.49
CA GLY A 164 -7.38 76.67 56.78
C GLY A 164 -6.84 78.10 56.75
N TRP A 165 -6.07 78.44 55.72
CA TRP A 165 -5.52 79.78 55.48
C TRP A 165 -6.63 80.82 55.33
N MET A 166 -7.64 80.53 54.51
CA MET A 166 -8.81 81.40 54.34
C MET A 166 -9.57 81.61 55.65
N SER A 167 -9.73 80.55 56.45
CA SER A 167 -10.37 80.65 57.77
C SER A 167 -9.58 81.55 58.73
N LEU A 168 -8.24 81.48 58.70
CA LEU A 168 -7.37 82.35 59.48
C LEU A 168 -7.41 83.80 59.01
N ALA A 169 -7.32 84.04 57.69
CA ALA A 169 -7.39 85.39 57.11
C ALA A 169 -8.70 86.10 57.44
N LYS A 170 -9.83 85.36 57.42
CA LYS A 170 -11.15 85.86 57.84
C LYS A 170 -11.17 86.26 59.32
N LYS A 171 -10.51 85.49 60.19
CA LYS A 171 -10.41 85.79 61.63
C LYS A 171 -9.51 87.01 61.93
N LEU A 172 -8.57 87.32 61.03
CA LEU A 172 -7.67 88.47 61.12
C LEU A 172 -8.22 89.75 60.48
N ASN A 173 -9.47 89.76 59.98
CA ASN A 173 -10.12 90.91 59.33
C ASN A 173 -9.32 91.49 58.14
N VAL A 174 -8.64 90.64 57.36
CA VAL A 174 -7.94 91.06 56.14
C VAL A 174 -8.97 91.54 55.08
N PRO A 175 -8.81 92.74 54.48
CA PRO A 175 -9.73 93.25 53.45
C PRO A 175 -9.85 92.33 52.23
N GLU A 176 -11.05 92.23 51.65
CA GLU A 176 -11.38 91.28 50.56
C GLU A 176 -10.55 91.50 49.28
N ASP A 177 -10.17 92.74 48.97
CA ASP A 177 -9.33 93.08 47.80
C ASP A 177 -7.83 92.75 48.00
N SER A 178 -7.45 92.24 49.18
CA SER A 178 -6.06 91.95 49.47
C SER A 178 -5.55 90.76 48.63
N PRO A 179 -4.34 90.87 48.04
CA PRO A 179 -3.73 89.76 47.32
C PRO A 179 -3.56 88.50 48.20
N LEU A 180 -3.56 88.64 49.53
CA LEU A 180 -3.48 87.51 50.48
C LEU A 180 -4.72 86.61 50.50
N LEU A 181 -5.83 87.03 49.87
CA LEU A 181 -7.05 86.23 49.71
C LEU A 181 -7.21 85.64 48.30
N LYS A 182 -6.35 86.00 47.34
CA LYS A 182 -6.39 85.42 45.98
C LYS A 182 -5.84 84.00 46.03
N ALA A 183 -6.59 83.04 45.48
CA ALA A 183 -6.23 81.61 45.50
C ALA A 183 -4.84 81.32 44.90
N GLU A 184 -4.44 82.10 43.89
CA GLU A 184 -3.14 81.96 43.20
C GLU A 184 -1.95 82.55 43.99
N ALA A 185 -2.22 83.37 45.01
CA ALA A 185 -1.20 84.02 45.82
C ALA A 185 -0.97 83.33 47.18
N ILE A 186 -1.70 82.25 47.47
CA ILE A 186 -1.51 81.45 48.70
C ILE A 186 -0.25 80.58 48.52
N PRO A 187 0.74 80.65 49.43
CA PRO A 187 1.90 79.77 49.37
C PRO A 187 1.49 78.34 49.73
N LEU A 188 1.24 77.51 48.72
CA LEU A 188 0.83 76.12 48.91
C LEU A 188 2.00 75.26 49.44
N PRO A 189 1.75 74.32 50.37
CA PRO A 189 2.78 73.42 50.90
C PRO A 189 3.41 72.53 49.83
N PHE A 190 2.62 72.13 48.83
CA PHE A 190 3.09 71.39 47.67
C PHE A 190 2.86 72.23 46.40
N PRO A 191 3.87 72.36 45.53
CA PRO A 191 3.70 73.07 44.26
C PRO A 191 2.61 72.40 43.41
N PRO A 192 1.84 73.17 42.62
CA PRO A 192 0.87 72.62 41.69
C PRO A 192 1.58 71.72 40.67
N PRO A 193 0.94 70.62 40.23
CA PRO A 193 1.50 69.76 39.20
C PRO A 193 1.78 70.58 37.93
N ALA A 194 2.91 70.32 37.28
CA ALA A 194 3.21 70.92 35.99
C ALA A 194 2.12 70.53 34.97
N PRO A 195 1.70 71.43 34.07
CA PRO A 195 0.84 71.03 32.97
C PRO A 195 1.55 69.95 32.14
N PRO A 196 0.82 68.95 31.59
CA PRO A 196 1.44 67.97 30.72
C PRO A 196 2.13 68.70 29.57
N SER A 197 3.42 68.44 29.38
CA SER A 197 4.22 69.05 28.33
C SER A 197 3.66 68.63 26.98
N SER A 198 2.97 69.52 26.29
CA SER A 198 2.66 69.44 24.87
C SER A 198 3.97 69.49 24.07
N GLN A 199 4.60 68.34 23.85
CA GLN A 199 5.63 68.14 22.81
C GLN A 199 5.69 66.66 22.43
N ALA A 200 4.68 66.23 21.69
CA ALA A 200 4.75 65.25 20.60
C ALA A 200 3.40 65.34 19.89
N GLU A 201 3.31 66.34 19.01
CA GLU A 201 2.32 66.42 17.96
C GLU A 201 2.62 65.25 17.02
N ASP A 202 1.79 64.21 17.03
CA ASP A 202 1.51 63.44 15.82
C ASP A 202 0.09 63.81 15.43
N GLU A 203 0.00 64.43 14.27
CA GLU A 203 -1.14 65.18 13.79
C GLU A 203 -2.30 64.24 13.49
N SER A 204 -3.48 64.57 14.01
CA SER A 204 -4.75 64.03 13.51
C SER A 204 -5.85 65.07 13.73
N GLU A 205 -5.68 66.22 13.08
CA GLU A 205 -6.78 66.97 12.46
C GLU A 205 -7.09 66.25 11.13
N SER A 206 -8.29 66.16 10.59
CA SER A 206 -9.61 66.69 10.90
C SER A 206 -10.60 65.92 10.02
N GLU A 207 -11.87 65.87 10.43
CA GLU A 207 -12.96 65.43 9.57
C GLU A 207 -13.21 66.42 8.44
N ALA A 208 -13.50 65.90 7.24
CA ALA A 208 -14.27 66.59 6.22
C ALA A 208 -14.99 65.54 5.36
N GLU A 209 -16.30 65.42 5.60
CA GLU A 209 -17.26 65.00 4.59
C GLU A 209 -17.22 66.00 3.43
N ASP A 210 -17.19 65.52 2.19
CA ASP A 210 -17.95 66.12 1.08
C ASP A 210 -17.97 65.18 -0.13
N GLU A 211 -19.20 64.91 -0.57
CA GLU A 211 -19.56 64.49 -1.92
C GLU A 211 -18.95 65.45 -2.95
N ASP A 212 -18.47 64.97 -4.10
CA ASP A 212 -19.19 65.11 -5.37
C ASP A 212 -18.41 64.60 -6.58
N ASN A 213 -19.19 64.34 -7.62
CA ASN A 213 -18.86 63.87 -8.96
C ASN A 213 -17.77 64.65 -9.71
N ASN A 214 -17.02 63.91 -10.53
CA ASN A 214 -16.77 64.23 -11.95
C ASN A 214 -16.08 63.00 -12.56
N GLU A 215 -16.69 62.24 -13.48
CA GLU A 215 -16.92 62.61 -14.88
C GLU A 215 -15.64 63.14 -15.57
N ASP A 216 -15.07 62.26 -16.39
CA ASP A 216 -14.71 62.47 -17.79
C ASP A 216 -13.30 62.06 -18.25
N GLU A 217 -13.34 61.40 -19.41
CA GLU A 217 -12.27 61.17 -20.39
C GLU A 217 -11.16 60.14 -20.08
N ALA A 218 -10.77 59.21 -20.97
CA ALA A 218 -11.10 59.04 -22.38
C ALA A 218 -10.59 57.67 -22.89
N LEU A 219 -11.48 56.99 -23.61
CA LEU A 219 -11.25 56.38 -24.93
C LEU A 219 -10.19 55.26 -25.08
N VAL A 220 -10.64 54.07 -25.49
CA VAL A 220 -10.51 53.56 -26.88
C VAL A 220 -10.54 52.00 -26.92
N ARG A 221 -11.39 51.48 -27.83
CA ARG A 221 -11.39 50.13 -28.48
C ARG A 221 -12.24 49.00 -27.88
N LYS A 222 -13.53 49.14 -28.19
CA LYS A 222 -14.49 48.16 -28.74
C LYS A 222 -13.93 46.86 -29.37
N SER A 223 -14.55 45.74 -29.02
CA SER A 223 -14.99 44.61 -29.88
C SER A 223 -15.93 43.73 -29.02
N LYS A 224 -17.26 43.87 -29.07
CA LYS A 224 -18.28 43.36 -30.03
C LYS A 224 -18.65 41.88 -29.80
N ASP A 225 -19.90 41.69 -29.34
CA ASP A 225 -20.87 40.57 -29.47
C ASP A 225 -20.37 39.13 -29.23
N ALA A 226 -21.06 38.19 -28.59
CA ALA A 226 -22.37 38.01 -27.97
C ALA A 226 -22.15 36.81 -27.00
N THR A 227 -22.92 36.54 -25.95
CA THR A 227 -24.18 35.79 -25.96
C THR A 227 -24.49 35.51 -24.46
N GLU A 228 -25.70 35.83 -24.00
CA GLU A 228 -26.59 34.99 -23.17
C GLU A 228 -25.94 34.00 -22.15
N ALA A 229 -26.24 33.90 -20.85
CA ALA A 229 -27.29 34.43 -19.98
C ALA A 229 -27.01 34.04 -18.50
N LYS A 230 -27.64 34.79 -17.59
CA LYS A 230 -28.21 34.41 -16.27
C LYS A 230 -27.29 33.90 -15.13
N SER A 231 -27.24 34.72 -14.08
CA SER A 231 -26.91 34.36 -12.69
C SER A 231 -27.86 33.33 -12.06
N PRO A 232 -27.46 32.69 -10.94
CA PRO A 232 -28.23 32.87 -9.69
C PRO A 232 -27.39 32.96 -8.37
N PRO A 233 -28.00 33.40 -7.24
CA PRO A 233 -27.40 33.57 -5.89
C PRO A 233 -27.59 32.34 -4.95
N PRO A 234 -26.99 32.31 -3.74
CA PRO A 234 -26.89 31.12 -2.89
C PRO A 234 -28.14 30.87 -2.03
N THR A 235 -28.37 29.61 -1.66
CA THR A 235 -29.54 29.16 -0.87
C THR A 235 -29.10 28.71 0.52
N GLU A 236 -29.66 29.39 1.52
CA GLU A 236 -29.66 29.09 2.96
C GLU A 236 -31.06 28.58 3.29
N GLN A 237 -31.23 27.33 3.75
CA GLN A 237 -32.46 26.88 4.41
C GLN A 237 -32.18 25.83 5.50
N VAL A 238 -32.35 26.31 6.74
CA VAL A 238 -32.75 25.66 7.98
C VAL A 238 -33.68 24.43 7.80
N MET A 239 -33.40 23.35 8.54
CA MET A 239 -34.34 22.25 8.76
C MET A 239 -34.89 22.31 10.20
N ASP A 240 -36.20 22.22 10.25
CA ASP A 240 -37.13 22.46 11.34
C ASP A 240 -37.10 21.34 12.40
N LEU A 241 -37.26 21.73 13.67
CA LEU A 241 -37.37 20.86 14.85
C LEU A 241 -38.79 20.97 15.38
N THR A 242 -39.56 19.87 15.46
CA THR A 242 -40.61 19.63 16.48
C THR A 242 -41.29 18.26 16.26
N LEU A 243 -41.27 17.36 17.28
CA LEU A 243 -42.44 16.83 18.02
C LEU A 243 -42.03 15.70 19.01
N ASP A 244 -41.76 16.07 20.28
CA ASP A 244 -42.46 15.70 21.55
C ASP A 244 -43.13 14.30 21.69
N GLU A 245 -42.64 13.45 22.63
CA GLU A 245 -43.24 12.93 23.91
C GLU A 245 -44.20 11.73 23.68
N GLU A 246 -44.24 10.59 24.36
CA GLU A 246 -44.11 10.18 25.77
C GLU A 246 -43.97 8.62 25.78
N GLY A 247 -43.07 7.99 26.52
CA GLY A 247 -43.40 7.24 27.75
C GLY A 247 -43.76 5.76 27.54
N ASP A 248 -42.86 4.82 27.89
CA ASP A 248 -43.12 3.77 28.90
C ASP A 248 -41.86 2.93 29.15
N GLU A 249 -41.74 2.48 30.38
CA GLU A 249 -40.64 1.90 31.11
C GLU A 249 -40.40 0.40 30.75
N VAL A 250 -39.27 -0.12 31.22
CA VAL A 250 -38.90 -1.55 31.41
C VAL A 250 -37.97 -2.18 30.37
N GLY A 251 -36.69 -2.27 30.76
CA GLY A 251 -36.03 -3.58 30.87
C GLY A 251 -35.01 -3.97 29.80
N GLU A 252 -33.73 -3.96 30.21
CA GLU A 252 -32.61 -4.78 29.72
C GLU A 252 -32.06 -4.59 28.30
N ALA A 253 -30.79 -4.15 28.26
CA ALA A 253 -29.86 -4.42 27.16
C ALA A 253 -28.85 -5.51 27.62
N PRO A 254 -28.00 -6.10 26.75
CA PRO A 254 -27.96 -6.00 25.28
C PRO A 254 -27.77 -7.36 24.59
N ARG A 255 -28.37 -7.59 23.41
CA ARG A 255 -27.75 -8.44 22.38
C ARG A 255 -27.93 -7.82 20.99
N GLU A 256 -26.82 -7.28 20.54
CA GLU A 256 -26.52 -6.77 19.22
C GLU A 256 -26.77 -7.85 18.16
N ALA A 257 -27.85 -7.71 17.40
CA ALA A 257 -28.04 -8.39 16.13
C ALA A 257 -28.09 -7.30 15.06
N VAL A 258 -26.93 -6.75 14.73
CA VAL A 258 -26.74 -5.97 13.50
C VAL A 258 -26.81 -6.96 12.34
N THR A 259 -28.03 -7.28 11.92
CA THR A 259 -28.26 -7.90 10.62
C THR A 259 -28.16 -6.77 9.59
N GLY A 260 -26.92 -6.33 9.36
CA GLY A 260 -26.59 -5.47 8.24
C GLY A 260 -26.86 -6.24 6.97
N HIS A 261 -27.66 -5.66 6.08
CA HIS A 261 -28.04 -6.20 4.80
C HIS A 261 -26.78 -6.50 3.96
N LEU A 262 -26.24 -7.72 4.07
CA LEU A 262 -25.11 -8.15 3.26
C LEU A 262 -25.58 -8.17 1.80
N SER A 263 -24.86 -7.44 0.95
CA SER A 263 -25.12 -7.40 -0.49
C SER A 263 -25.21 -8.83 -1.04
N SER A 264 -26.21 -9.09 -1.90
CA SER A 264 -26.49 -10.43 -2.45
C SER A 264 -25.27 -11.10 -3.08
N ASP A 265 -24.32 -10.31 -3.58
CA ASP A 265 -23.06 -10.79 -4.17
C ASP A 265 -22.10 -11.37 -3.13
N LEU A 266 -22.09 -10.83 -1.91
CA LEU A 266 -21.25 -11.32 -0.81
C LEU A 266 -21.76 -12.68 -0.29
N LEU A 267 -23.08 -12.83 -0.15
CA LEU A 267 -23.71 -14.09 0.26
C LEU A 267 -23.56 -15.19 -0.81
N LEU A 268 -23.47 -14.81 -2.09
CA LEU A 268 -23.22 -15.74 -3.19
C LEU A 268 -21.77 -16.24 -3.16
N ALA A 269 -20.82 -15.35 -2.86
CA ALA A 269 -19.42 -15.69 -2.69
C ALA A 269 -19.18 -16.58 -1.45
N GLU A 270 -19.84 -16.29 -0.33
CA GLU A 270 -19.74 -17.09 0.91
C GLU A 270 -20.24 -18.52 0.70
N ARG A 271 -21.42 -18.70 0.08
CA ARG A 271 -21.90 -20.04 -0.30
C ARG A 271 -21.03 -20.76 -1.31
N SER A 272 -20.36 -20.03 -2.20
CA SER A 272 -19.43 -20.63 -3.16
C SER A 272 -18.17 -21.15 -2.46
N LEU A 273 -17.68 -20.41 -1.46
CA LEU A 273 -16.50 -20.81 -0.68
C LEU A 273 -16.77 -22.08 0.14
N ASP A 274 -17.90 -22.12 0.85
CA ASP A 274 -18.29 -23.29 1.64
C ASP A 274 -18.41 -24.55 0.77
N LYS A 275 -18.91 -24.39 -0.46
CA LYS A 275 -19.02 -25.50 -1.41
C LYS A 275 -17.67 -26.01 -1.90
N THR A 276 -16.70 -25.10 -2.13
CA THR A 276 -15.33 -25.49 -2.50
C THR A 276 -14.58 -26.17 -1.37
N LEU A 277 -14.84 -25.77 -0.11
CA LEU A 277 -14.20 -26.39 1.06
C LEU A 277 -14.63 -27.86 1.22
N VAL A 278 -15.93 -28.13 1.05
CA VAL A 278 -16.48 -29.49 1.10
C VAL A 278 -15.93 -30.39 -0.02
N GLU A 279 -15.69 -29.83 -1.21
CA GLU A 279 -15.12 -30.56 -2.34
C GLU A 279 -13.65 -30.93 -2.09
N ILE A 280 -12.87 -30.01 -1.53
CA ILE A 280 -11.47 -30.25 -1.14
C ILE A 280 -11.37 -31.32 -0.04
N ASP A 281 -12.23 -31.26 0.99
CA ASP A 281 -12.24 -32.26 2.06
C ASP A 281 -12.59 -33.67 1.55
N ALA A 282 -13.50 -33.77 0.57
CA ALA A 282 -13.85 -35.03 -0.05
C ALA A 282 -12.71 -35.59 -0.93
N GLU A 283 -12.00 -34.74 -1.67
CA GLU A 283 -10.86 -35.13 -2.50
C GLU A 283 -9.68 -35.61 -1.65
N LEU A 284 -9.38 -34.91 -0.55
CA LEU A 284 -8.36 -35.30 0.44
C LEU A 284 -8.68 -36.64 1.12
N ALA A 285 -9.96 -36.90 1.42
CA ALA A 285 -10.38 -38.17 2.01
C ALA A 285 -10.22 -39.36 1.04
N VAL A 286 -10.45 -39.13 -0.26
CA VAL A 286 -10.28 -40.15 -1.31
C VAL A 286 -8.79 -40.41 -1.57
N GLU A 287 -7.96 -39.38 -1.60
CA GLU A 287 -6.50 -39.51 -1.78
C GLU A 287 -5.86 -40.26 -0.60
N LYS A 288 -6.26 -39.93 0.64
CA LYS A 288 -5.77 -40.63 1.84
C LYS A 288 -6.23 -42.09 1.92
N ALA A 289 -7.36 -42.44 1.32
CA ALA A 289 -7.83 -43.83 1.24
C ALA A 289 -7.09 -44.65 0.18
N ALA A 290 -6.52 -44.00 -0.85
CA ALA A 290 -5.72 -44.67 -1.88
C ALA A 290 -4.26 -44.91 -1.45
N GLU A 291 -3.73 -44.11 -0.51
CA GLU A 291 -2.35 -44.24 -0.02
C GLU A 291 -2.18 -45.33 1.07
N VAL A 292 -3.27 -45.78 1.70
CA VAL A 292 -3.23 -46.88 2.68
C VAL A 292 -3.53 -48.22 1.98
N ILE A 293 -2.60 -48.69 1.16
CA ILE A 293 -2.51 -50.12 0.80
C ILE A 293 -1.74 -50.82 1.92
N PRO A 294 -2.31 -51.83 2.62
CA PRO A 294 -1.58 -52.56 3.64
C PRO A 294 -0.44 -53.37 3.00
N GLN A 295 0.80 -53.09 3.40
CA GLN A 295 1.92 -54.02 3.21
C GLN A 295 1.70 -55.26 4.08
N GLU A 296 0.93 -56.23 3.60
CA GLU A 296 0.93 -57.58 4.17
C GLU A 296 0.56 -58.65 3.13
N SER A 297 1.59 -59.20 2.45
CA SER A 297 1.64 -60.55 1.86
C SER A 297 2.84 -60.63 0.90
N ALA A 298 3.66 -61.66 0.87
CA ALA A 298 3.87 -62.75 1.77
C ALA A 298 5.28 -63.26 1.45
N GLU A 299 6.04 -63.46 2.50
CA GLU A 299 7.20 -64.33 2.57
C GLU A 299 6.88 -65.70 1.96
N VAL A 300 7.84 -66.28 1.20
CA VAL A 300 8.17 -67.72 1.05
C VAL A 300 8.81 -67.98 -0.32
N GLN A 301 10.14 -68.06 -0.36
CA GLN A 301 10.86 -69.31 -0.66
C GLN A 301 12.38 -69.08 -0.67
N THR A 302 12.97 -69.27 0.50
CA THR A 302 14.37 -69.66 0.63
C THR A 302 14.47 -71.16 0.41
N GLN A 303 15.28 -71.61 -0.55
CA GLN A 303 16.05 -72.85 -0.42
C GLN A 303 17.20 -72.85 -1.42
N ILE A 304 18.32 -72.31 -0.95
CA ILE A 304 19.66 -72.73 -1.37
C ILE A 304 19.90 -74.07 -0.66
N ALA A 305 20.25 -75.10 -1.42
CA ALA A 305 20.77 -76.35 -0.91
C ALA A 305 22.16 -76.65 -1.51
N PRO A 306 23.02 -77.39 -0.80
CA PRO A 306 24.48 -77.20 -0.80
C PRO A 306 25.25 -78.24 -1.61
N GLU A 307 26.52 -77.90 -1.90
CA GLU A 307 27.76 -78.69 -2.12
C GLU A 307 27.67 -80.04 -2.89
N THR A 308 28.65 -80.43 -3.73
CA THR A 308 29.87 -81.11 -3.27
C THR A 308 30.84 -81.31 -4.45
N LYS A 309 32.13 -81.04 -4.23
CA LYS A 309 33.26 -81.62 -4.99
C LYS A 309 33.61 -82.98 -4.38
N GLU A 310 33.70 -84.04 -5.16
CA GLU A 310 34.81 -85.01 -5.03
C GLU A 310 34.88 -85.97 -6.23
N SER A 311 36.13 -86.23 -6.63
CA SER A 311 36.71 -87.39 -7.35
C SER A 311 36.18 -87.86 -8.70
#